data_AF-A0A3B9FQD7-F1
#
_entry.id   AF-A0A3B9FQD7-F1
#
_cell.length_a   1.000
_cell.length_b   1.000
_cell.length_c   1.000
_cell.angle_alpha   90.00
_cell.angle_beta   90.00
_cell.angle_gamma   90.00
#
_symmetry.space_group_name_H-M   'P 1'
#
loop_
_entity.id
_entity.type
_entity.pdbx_description
1 polymer ?
#
loop_
_entity_poly.entity_id
_entity_poly.type
_entity_poly.pdbx_seq_one_letter_code
_entity_poly.pdbx_strand_id
1 'polypeptide(L)'
;LFKDNVRIYAYPIEKENFERYGQQVGIGDNVEVEVAEEDLVTIENLLVADNLRNLYKYIRENGFLETIEDCDRRNMKLFSRDVYEQVKTRKEGWQECLPDCVADMIENQALWKD
;
A
#
# COMPACT_ATOMS: atom_id res chain seq x y z
N LEU A 1 21.00 12.84 -5.95
CA LEU A 1 19.88 12.66 -5.01
C LEU A 1 19.50 11.19 -4.87
N PHE A 2 19.60 10.37 -5.93
CA PHE A 2 19.61 8.90 -5.84
C PHE A 2 21.07 8.42 -6.00
N LYS A 3 21.87 8.56 -4.94
CA LYS A 3 23.29 8.17 -4.95
C LYS A 3 23.50 6.70 -4.56
N ASP A 4 22.49 6.11 -3.94
CA ASP A 4 22.44 4.71 -3.55
C ASP A 4 21.35 4.04 -4.38
N ASN A 5 21.54 2.78 -4.78
CA ASN A 5 20.66 1.99 -5.65
C ASN A 5 19.28 1.74 -5.02
N VAL A 6 18.46 2.78 -4.88
CA VAL A 6 17.09 2.68 -4.37
C VAL A 6 16.18 2.25 -5.51
N ARG A 7 15.46 1.15 -5.28
CA ARG A 7 14.33 0.73 -6.12
C ARG A 7 13.07 0.75 -5.28
N ILE A 8 12.05 1.40 -5.78
CA ILE A 8 10.73 1.49 -5.18
C ILE A 8 9.83 0.53 -5.95
N TYR A 9 9.22 -0.40 -5.23
CA TYR A 9 8.24 -1.32 -5.79
C TYR A 9 6.85 -0.88 -5.36
N ALA A 10 6.00 -0.57 -6.34
CA ALA A 10 4.62 -0.18 -6.12
C ALA A 10 3.69 -1.38 -6.33
N TYR A 11 2.92 -1.69 -5.29
CA TYR A 11 1.89 -2.72 -5.37
C TYR A 11 0.64 -2.15 -6.07
N PRO A 12 0.13 -2.75 -7.16
CA PRO A 12 -1.14 -2.36 -7.75
C PRO A 12 -2.27 -2.41 -6.73
N ILE A 13 -3.22 -1.50 -6.81
CA ILE A 13 -4.34 -1.47 -5.86
C ILE A 13 -5.64 -1.13 -6.56
N GLU A 14 -6.75 -1.73 -6.14
CA GLU A 14 -8.09 -1.37 -6.62
C GLU A 14 -8.40 0.10 -6.29
N LYS A 15 -9.09 0.80 -7.18
CA LYS A 15 -9.43 2.23 -7.00
C LYS A 15 -10.10 2.51 -5.66
N GLU A 16 -11.08 1.69 -5.27
CA GLU A 16 -11.78 1.82 -3.98
C GLU A 16 -10.80 1.75 -2.79
N ASN A 17 -9.84 0.83 -2.84
CA ASN A 17 -8.84 0.65 -1.79
C ASN A 17 -7.81 1.80 -1.78
N PHE A 18 -7.46 2.37 -2.94
CA PHE A 18 -6.63 3.57 -3.04
C PHE A 18 -7.29 4.78 -2.38
N GLU A 19 -8.56 5.04 -2.69
CA GLU A 19 -9.34 6.14 -2.10
C GLU A 19 -9.48 5.97 -0.57
N ARG A 20 -9.74 4.73 -0.12
CA ARG A 20 -9.78 4.39 1.31
C ARG A 20 -8.46 4.68 2.01
N TYR A 21 -7.33 4.35 1.39
CA TYR A 21 -6.01 4.59 1.96
C TYR A 21 -5.76 6.09 2.18
N GLY A 22 -6.12 6.93 1.20
CA GLY A 22 -6.03 8.38 1.31
C GLY A 22 -6.77 8.93 2.53
N GLN A 23 -7.99 8.43 2.78
CA GLN A 23 -8.80 8.84 3.93
C GLN A 23 -8.20 8.42 5.29
N GLN A 24 -7.54 7.26 5.37
CA GLN A 24 -6.99 6.74 6.64
C GLN A 24 -5.64 7.36 7.04
N VAL A 25 -4.85 7.81 6.06
CA VAL A 25 -3.46 8.22 6.28
C VAL A 25 -3.28 9.74 6.15
N GLY A 26 -4.15 10.45 5.41
CA GLY A 26 -4.04 11.90 5.20
C GLY A 26 -2.76 12.31 4.45
N ILE A 27 -2.12 11.35 3.79
CA ILE A 27 -0.93 11.54 2.94
C ILE A 27 -1.36 11.15 1.53
N GLY A 28 -1.49 12.13 0.63
CA GLY A 28 -1.93 11.84 -0.74
C GLY A 28 -2.54 13.00 -1.54
N ASP A 29 -2.79 14.16 -0.93
CA ASP A 29 -3.54 15.29 -1.54
C ASP A 29 -3.00 15.83 -2.88
N ASN A 30 -1.83 15.39 -3.32
CA ASN A 30 -1.20 15.83 -4.57
C ASN A 30 -1.32 14.78 -5.69
N VAL A 31 -2.25 13.83 -5.57
CA VAL A 31 -2.39 12.71 -6.50
C VAL A 31 -3.86 12.43 -6.80
N GLU A 32 -4.17 12.27 -8.07
CA GLU A 32 -5.49 11.95 -8.61
C GLU A 32 -5.40 10.66 -9.45
N VAL A 33 -6.55 10.01 -9.65
CA VAL A 33 -6.63 8.79 -10.45
C VAL A 33 -7.83 8.88 -11.39
N GLU A 34 -7.59 8.77 -12.68
CA GLU A 34 -8.62 8.69 -13.72
C GLU A 34 -8.68 7.27 -14.30
N VAL A 35 -9.14 6.30 -13.50
CA VAL A 35 -9.37 4.91 -13.94
C VAL A 35 -10.80 4.47 -13.65
N ALA A 36 -11.31 3.48 -14.39
CA ALA A 36 -12.59 2.87 -14.11
C ALA A 36 -12.57 2.15 -12.74
N GLU A 37 -13.72 1.93 -12.11
CA GLU A 37 -13.78 1.32 -10.77
C GLU A 37 -13.17 -0.08 -10.71
N GLU A 38 -13.26 -0.84 -11.79
CA GLU A 38 -12.74 -2.21 -11.88
C GLU A 38 -11.24 -2.28 -12.20
N ASP A 39 -10.64 -1.15 -12.59
CA ASP A 39 -9.23 -1.06 -12.97
C ASP A 39 -8.31 -0.90 -11.76
N LEU A 40 -7.07 -1.34 -11.94
CA LEU A 40 -6.02 -1.18 -10.94
C LEU A 40 -5.35 0.18 -11.08
N VAL A 41 -5.16 0.85 -9.95
CA VAL A 41 -4.25 1.98 -9.83
C VAL A 41 -2.82 1.44 -9.82
N THR A 42 -2.01 1.91 -10.76
CA THR A 42 -0.60 1.56 -10.91
C THR A 42 0.22 2.83 -11.09
N ILE A 43 1.54 2.70 -11.22
CA ILE A 43 2.41 3.87 -11.44
C ILE A 43 2.16 4.50 -12.82
N GLU A 44 1.51 3.77 -13.74
CA GLU A 44 1.19 4.20 -15.11
C GLU A 44 0.08 5.23 -15.17
N ASN A 45 -0.99 5.01 -14.40
CA ASN A 45 -2.22 5.79 -14.46
C ASN A 45 -2.39 6.75 -13.27
N LEU A 46 -1.40 6.81 -12.39
CA LEU A 46 -1.34 7.77 -11.29
C LEU A 46 -1.06 9.19 -11.82
N LEU A 47 -1.98 10.13 -11.58
CA LEU A 47 -1.82 11.53 -11.94
C LEU A 47 -1.26 12.30 -10.75
N VAL A 48 -0.03 12.79 -10.87
CA VAL A 48 0.60 13.62 -9.83
C VAL A 48 0.43 15.10 -10.12
N ALA A 49 0.41 15.92 -9.07
CA ALA A 49 0.36 17.39 -9.17
C ALA A 49 1.42 17.95 -10.13
N ASP A 50 1.09 19.05 -10.81
CA ASP A 50 1.91 19.64 -11.88
C ASP A 50 3.37 19.88 -11.49
N ASN A 51 3.60 20.34 -10.25
CA ASN A 51 4.93 20.61 -9.72
C ASN A 51 5.78 19.34 -9.48
N LEU A 52 5.16 18.16 -9.39
CA LEU A 52 5.81 16.87 -9.18
C LEU A 52 5.93 16.03 -10.47
N ARG A 53 5.19 16.40 -11.53
CA ARG A 53 5.12 15.63 -12.78
C ARG A 53 6.49 15.26 -13.37
N ASN A 54 7.40 16.21 -13.44
CA ASN A 54 8.73 15.98 -14.01
C ASN A 54 9.59 15.05 -13.14
N LEU A 55 9.48 15.16 -11.81
CA LEU A 55 10.18 14.29 -10.88
C LEU A 55 9.65 12.85 -10.99
N TYR A 56 8.32 12.70 -10.99
CA TYR A 56 7.67 11.40 -11.11
C TYR A 56 8.05 10.69 -12.41
N LYS A 57 8.00 11.43 -13.53
CA LYS A 57 8.43 10.94 -14.84
C LYS A 57 9.89 10.48 -14.83
N TYR A 58 10.79 11.27 -14.27
CA TYR A 58 12.20 10.91 -14.16
C TYR A 58 12.40 9.61 -13.37
N ILE A 59 11.74 9.47 -12.21
CA ILE A 59 11.86 8.28 -11.36
C ILE A 59 11.38 7.02 -12.11
N ARG A 60 10.25 7.10 -12.81
CA ARG A 60 9.69 6.00 -13.60
C ARG A 60 10.57 5.61 -14.80
N GLU A 61 10.96 6.58 -15.63
CA GLU A 61 11.72 6.32 -16.86
C GLU A 61 13.12 5.75 -16.58
N ASN A 62 13.68 6.01 -15.40
CA ASN A 62 14.99 5.50 -15.00
C ASN A 62 14.92 4.18 -14.21
N GLY A 63 13.74 3.57 -14.06
CA GLY A 63 13.58 2.29 -13.37
C GLY A 63 13.78 2.36 -11.85
N PHE A 64 13.65 3.56 -11.25
CA PHE A 64 13.67 3.70 -9.80
C PHE A 64 12.31 3.35 -9.16
N LEU A 65 11.24 3.33 -9.95
CA LEU A 65 9.90 2.97 -9.54
C LEU A 65 9.35 1.92 -10.51
N GLU A 66 9.04 0.73 -9.99
CA GLU A 66 8.55 -0.42 -10.75
C GLU A 66 7.24 -0.94 -10.14
N THR A 67 6.30 -1.33 -11.00
CA THR A 67 5.07 -2.00 -10.59
C THR A 67 5.37 -3.46 -10.25
N ILE A 68 4.78 -3.97 -9.16
CA ILE A 68 4.83 -5.40 -8.84
C ILE A 68 3.83 -6.14 -9.72
N GLU A 69 4.34 -7.00 -10.58
CA GLU A 69 3.55 -7.90 -11.44
C GLU A 69 3.14 -9.18 -10.69
N ASP A 70 2.16 -9.92 -11.23
CA ASP A 70 1.69 -11.21 -10.71
C ASP A 70 1.31 -11.20 -9.22
N CYS A 71 0.75 -10.09 -8.76
CA CYS A 71 0.42 -9.87 -7.36
C CYS A 71 -0.92 -10.53 -6.94
N ASP A 72 -1.04 -10.91 -5.68
CA ASP A 72 -2.26 -11.52 -5.14
C ASP A 72 -3.28 -10.43 -4.77
N ARG A 73 -4.38 -10.36 -5.54
CA ARG A 73 -5.45 -9.38 -5.29
C ARG A 73 -6.05 -9.47 -3.89
N ARG A 74 -6.00 -10.63 -3.22
CA ARG A 74 -6.48 -10.78 -1.84
C ARG A 74 -5.75 -9.85 -0.88
N ASN A 75 -4.48 -9.58 -1.14
CA ASN A 75 -3.66 -8.69 -0.29
C ASN A 75 -4.07 -7.22 -0.42
N MET A 76 -4.72 -6.81 -1.51
CA MET A 76 -5.17 -5.41 -1.71
C MET A 76 -6.20 -4.96 -0.67
N LYS A 77 -6.87 -5.92 -0.02
CA LYS A 77 -7.90 -5.68 1.01
C LYS A 77 -7.35 -5.66 2.43
N LEU A 78 -6.05 -5.89 2.61
CA LEU A 78 -5.40 -5.90 3.92
C LEU A 78 -4.97 -4.48 4.29
N PHE A 79 -5.61 -3.94 5.33
CA PHE A 79 -5.27 -2.63 5.88
C PHE A 79 -4.69 -2.77 7.28
N SER A 80 -3.52 -2.16 7.51
CA SER A 80 -2.80 -2.27 8.79
C SER A 80 -3.65 -1.81 9.97
N ARG A 81 -4.45 -0.74 9.82
CA ARG A 81 -5.37 -0.27 10.86
C ARG A 81 -6.46 -1.29 11.17
N ASP A 82 -7.03 -1.92 10.15
CA ASP A 82 -8.07 -2.95 10.34
C ASP A 82 -7.48 -4.18 11.05
N VAL A 83 -6.31 -4.64 10.62
CA VAL A 83 -5.64 -5.79 11.24
C VAL A 83 -5.23 -5.45 12.68
N TYR A 84 -4.73 -4.24 12.92
CA TYR A 84 -4.39 -3.78 14.27
C TYR A 84 -5.61 -3.76 15.20
N GLU A 85 -6.76 -3.25 14.76
CA GLU A 85 -7.98 -3.28 15.57
C GLU A 85 -8.46 -4.72 15.84
N GLN A 86 -8.34 -5.61 14.85
CA GLN A 86 -8.66 -7.03 15.04
C GLN A 86 -7.73 -7.71 16.05
N VAL A 87 -6.43 -7.44 15.99
CA VAL A 87 -5.41 -7.88 16.96
C VAL A 87 -5.75 -7.35 18.36
N LYS A 88 -6.05 -6.06 18.48
CA LYS A 88 -6.36 -5.38 19.74
C LYS A 88 -7.61 -5.94 20.41
N THR A 89 -8.66 -6.20 19.62
CA THR A 89 -9.92 -6.77 20.09
C THR A 89 -9.90 -8.30 20.21
N ARG A 90 -8.80 -8.94 19.80
CA ARG A 90 -8.64 -10.40 19.71
C ARG A 90 -9.78 -11.06 18.91
N LYS A 91 -10.20 -10.43 17.82
CA LYS A 91 -11.24 -10.95 16.94
C LYS A 91 -10.76 -12.24 16.26
N GLU A 92 -11.51 -13.32 16.33
CA GLU A 92 -11.16 -14.57 15.65
C GLU A 92 -10.84 -14.36 14.16
N GLY A 93 -9.78 -15.04 13.68
CA GLY A 93 -9.34 -15.01 12.27
C GLY A 93 -8.33 -13.91 11.92
N TRP A 94 -7.93 -13.04 12.84
CA TRP A 94 -6.94 -11.99 12.56
C TRP A 94 -5.57 -12.53 12.12
N GLN A 95 -5.22 -13.74 12.56
CA GLN A 95 -3.97 -14.40 12.20
C GLN A 95 -3.88 -14.71 10.69
N GLU A 96 -5.01 -14.97 10.02
CA GLU A 96 -5.04 -15.27 8.57
C GLU A 96 -4.63 -14.07 7.70
N CYS A 97 -4.66 -12.85 8.27
CA CYS A 97 -4.24 -11.63 7.59
C CYS A 97 -2.71 -11.43 7.61
N LEU A 98 -1.96 -12.28 8.31
CA LEU A 98 -0.55 -12.09 8.58
C LEU A 98 0.25 -13.37 8.30
N PRO A 99 1.55 -13.27 7.99
CA PRO A 99 2.42 -14.44 8.01
C PRO A 99 2.44 -15.08 9.41
N ASP A 100 2.48 -16.42 9.46
CA ASP A 100 2.44 -17.19 10.71
C ASP A 100 3.46 -16.70 11.75
N CYS A 101 4.69 -16.41 11.32
CA CYS A 101 5.74 -15.92 12.22
C CYS A 101 5.42 -14.57 12.87
N VAL A 102 4.63 -13.73 12.20
CA VAL A 102 4.20 -12.43 12.73
C VAL A 102 3.04 -12.62 13.71
N ALA A 103 2.08 -13.50 13.39
CA ALA A 103 1.00 -13.85 14.30
C ALA A 103 1.54 -14.44 15.61
N ASP A 104 2.48 -15.39 15.51
CA ASP A 104 3.16 -16.00 16.65
C ASP A 104 3.92 -14.97 17.48
N MET A 105 4.62 -14.03 16.83
CA MET A 105 5.36 -12.98 17.53
C MET A 105 4.42 -12.07 18.34
N ILE A 106 3.32 -11.64 17.71
CA ILE A 106 2.29 -10.81 18.34
C ILE A 106 1.70 -11.55 19.54
N GLU A 107 1.45 -12.86 19.43
CA GLU A 107 0.94 -13.68 20.52
C GLU A 107 1.91 -13.84 21.69
N ASN A 108 3.14 -14.25 21.40
CA ASN A 108 4.15 -14.53 22.41
C ASN A 108 4.56 -13.27 23.20
N GLN A 109 4.57 -12.12 22.55
CA GLN A 109 4.95 -10.85 23.17
C GLN A 109 3.76 -10.04 23.68
N ALA A 110 2.52 -10.50 23.45
CA ALA A 110 1.30 -9.80 23.81
C ALA A 110 1.24 -8.34 23.32
N LEU A 111 1.62 -8.10 22.05
CA LEU A 111 1.75 -6.76 21.43
C LEU A 111 0.42 -5.99 21.23
N TRP A 112 -0.67 -6.52 21.79
CA TRP A 112 -2.00 -5.90 21.81
C TRP A 112 -2.36 -5.29 23.17
N LYS A 113 -1.51 -5.45 24.19
CA LYS A 113 -1.70 -4.84 25.51
C LYS A 113 -1.01 -3.48 25.53
N ASP A 114 -1.73 -2.47 26.00
CA ASP A 114 -1.16 -1.16 26.34
C ASP A 114 -0.25 -1.26 27.58
#